data_AF-A0A2H6A9X7-F1
#
_entry.id   AF-A0A2H6A9X7-F1
#
_cell.length_a   1.000
_cell.length_b   1.000
_cell.length_c   1.000
_cell.angle_alpha   90.00
_cell.angle_beta   90.00
_cell.angle_gamma   90.00
#
_symmetry.space_group_name_H-M   'P 1'
#
loop_
_entity.id
_entity.type
_entity.pdbx_description
1 polymer ?
#
loop_
_entity_poly.entity_id
_entity_poly.type
_entity_poly.pdbx_seq_one_letter_code
_entity_poly.pdbx_strand_id
1 'polypeptide(L)' 'MNRKAFLKRFKITKKGKLIRRIAGVGHNFSKKRALEILRKRKKVREDKLVLNYSKLPK' A
#
# COMPACT_ATOMS: atom_id res chain seq x y z
N MET A 1 14.33 -3.90 2.45
CA MET A 1 13.54 -3.65 1.21
C MET A 1 14.22 -2.54 0.42
N ASN A 2 14.52 -2.73 -0.87
CA ASN A 2 15.17 -1.70 -1.70
C ASN A 2 14.22 -0.52 -1.95
N ARG A 3 14.73 0.72 -1.91
CA ARG A 3 13.98 1.96 -2.21
C ARG A 3 13.20 1.88 -3.52
N LYS A 4 13.74 1.24 -4.56
CA LYS A 4 13.03 1.03 -5.84
C LYS A 4 11.75 0.20 -5.67
N ALA A 5 11.81 -0.86 -4.86
CA ALA A 5 10.64 -1.71 -4.59
C ALA A 5 9.60 -0.99 -3.72
N PHE A 6 10.05 -0.15 -2.78
CA PHE A 6 9.18 0.70 -1.97
C PHE A 6 8.34 1.66 -2.83
N LEU A 7 9.01 2.43 -3.69
CA LEU A 7 8.35 3.43 -4.55
C LEU A 7 7.34 2.82 -5.53
N LYS A 8 7.53 1.55 -5.92
CA LYS A 8 6.54 0.82 -6.75
C LYS A 8 5.24 0.49 -6.00
N ARG A 9 5.28 0.40 -4.66
CA ARG A 9 4.15 -0.07 -3.83
C ARG A 9 3.47 1.07 -3.05
N PHE A 10 4.23 2.11 -2.70
CA PHE A 10 3.77 3.23 -1.88
C PHE A 10 3.86 4.55 -2.65
N LYS A 11 2.82 5.37 -2.54
CA LYS A 11 2.80 6.75 -3.06
C LYS A 11 2.88 7.73 -1.91
N ILE A 12 3.74 8.73 -2.04
CA ILE A 12 3.81 9.88 -1.12
C ILE A 12 2.86 10.96 -1.69
N THR A 13 1.97 11.47 -0.84
CA THR A 13 1.08 12.58 -1.22
C THR A 13 1.77 13.93 -1.00
N LYS A 14 1.23 15.00 -1.59
CA LYS A 14 1.75 16.37 -1.42
C LYS A 14 1.91 16.78 0.06
N LYS A 15 1.06 16.24 0.95
CA LYS A 15 1.08 16.49 2.40
C LYS A 15 1.99 15.52 3.18
N GLY A 16 2.87 14.77 2.51
CA GLY A 16 3.80 13.83 3.14
C GLY A 16 3.16 12.52 3.64
N LYS A 17 1.85 12.31 3.46
CA LYS A 17 1.17 11.06 3.86
C LYS A 17 1.49 9.94 2.86
N LEU A 18 1.78 8.75 3.37
CA LEU A 18 1.97 7.54 2.57
C LEU A 18 0.63 6.85 2.31
N ILE A 19 0.41 6.44 1.07
CA ILE A 19 -0.76 5.65 0.65
C ILE A 19 -0.33 4.41 -0.12
N ARG A 20 -1.08 3.31 0.04
CA ARG A 20 -0.87 2.06 -0.70
C ARG A 20 -2.17 1.35 -1.06
N ARG A 21 -2.06 0.32 -1.89
CA ARG A 21 -3.14 -0.67 -2.10
C ARG A 21 -3.18 -1.66 -0.94
N ILE A 22 -4.38 -2.11 -0.57
CA ILE A 22 -4.59 -3.17 0.42
C ILE A 22 -4.16 -4.51 -0.18
N ALA A 23 -3.60 -5.39 0.65
CA ALA A 23 -3.18 -6.72 0.22
C ALA A 23 -4.37 -7.69 0.05
N GLY A 24 -4.14 -8.82 -0.62
CA GLY A 24 -5.16 -9.87 -0.75
C GLY A 24 -6.20 -9.63 -1.86
N VAL A 25 -5.89 -8.75 -2.81
CA VAL A 25 -6.65 -8.57 -4.06
C VAL A 25 -5.78 -9.08 -5.22
N GLY A 26 -6.31 -10.01 -6.02
CA GLY A 26 -5.59 -10.57 -7.18
C GLY A 26 -5.83 -12.05 -7.43
N HIS A 27 -6.42 -12.77 -6.48
CA HIS A 27 -6.73 -14.21 -6.58
C HIS A 27 -7.91 -14.58 -5.67
N ASN A 28 -8.51 -15.74 -5.92
CA ASN A 28 -9.62 -16.34 -5.16
C ASN A 28 -10.84 -15.41 -5.01
N PHE A 29 -11.24 -14.74 -6.10
CA PHE A 29 -12.39 -13.85 -6.08
C PHE A 29 -13.72 -14.58 -5.87
N SER A 30 -13.84 -15.83 -6.35
CA SER A 30 -15.02 -16.68 -6.15
C SER A 30 -15.34 -16.97 -4.68
N LYS A 31 -14.32 -16.96 -3.81
CA LYS A 31 -14.46 -17.23 -2.37
C LYS A 31 -14.70 -15.96 -1.53
N LYS A 32 -14.73 -14.78 -2.16
CA LYS A 32 -14.79 -13.48 -1.48
C LYS A 32 -16.11 -12.78 -1.79
N ARG A 33 -16.69 -12.11 -0.80
CA ARG A 33 -17.90 -11.30 -1.03
C ARG A 33 -17.56 -10.08 -1.88
N ALA A 34 -18.46 -9.69 -2.78
CA ALA A 34 -18.29 -8.53 -3.65
C ALA A 34 -17.95 -7.24 -2.86
N LEU A 35 -18.65 -7.02 -1.75
CA LEU A 35 -18.44 -5.86 -0.88
C LEU A 35 -17.05 -5.85 -0.22
N GLU A 36 -16.51 -7.01 0.12
CA GLU A 36 -15.14 -7.15 0.65
C GLU A 36 -14.11 -6.77 -0.42
N ILE A 37 -14.30 -7.24 -1.66
CA ILE A 37 -13.44 -6.91 -2.80
C ILE A 37 -13.44 -5.40 -3.04
N LEU A 38 -14.62 -4.77 -3.04
CA LEU A 38 -14.76 -3.31 -3.23
C LEU A 38 -14.05 -2.52 -2.12
N ARG A 39 -14.17 -2.94 -0.85
CA ARG A 39 -13.44 -2.32 0.27
C ARG A 39 -11.92 -2.45 0.08
N LYS A 40 -11.42 -3.61 -0.35
CA LYS A 40 -9.98 -3.85 -0.56
C LYS A 40 -9.39 -3.14 -1.79
N ARG A 41 -10.22 -2.72 -2.76
CA ARG A 41 -9.77 -1.90 -3.92
C ARG A 41 -9.40 -0.46 -3.53
N LYS A 42 -9.84 0.03 -2.37
CA LYS A 42 -9.52 1.37 -1.88
C LYS A 42 -8.04 1.48 -1.50
N LYS A 43 -7.49 2.70 -1.63
CA LYS A 43 -6.16 3.02 -1.11
C LYS A 43 -6.28 3.39 0.36
N VAL A 44 -5.40 2.83 1.19
CA VAL A 44 -5.34 3.13 2.62
C VAL A 44 -4.14 4.00 2.93
N ARG A 45 -4.30 4.82 3.97
CA ARG A 45 -3.18 5.52 4.60
C ARG A 45 -2.39 4.52 5.41
N GLU A 46 -1.08 4.65 5.36
CA GLU A 46 -0.15 3.84 6.15
C GLU A 46 0.49 4.65 7.25
N ASP A 47 0.77 3.97 8.36
CA ASP A 47 1.29 4.59 9.57
C ASP A 47 2.78 4.90 9.48
N LYS A 48 3.21 5.83 10.34
CA LYS A 48 4.52 6.48 10.31
C LYS A 48 5.72 5.51 10.39
N LEU A 49 5.53 4.28 10.85
CA LEU A 49 6.58 3.25 10.94
C LEU A 49 7.22 2.90 9.58
N VAL A 50 6.48 3.08 8.48
CA VAL A 50 6.98 2.82 7.13
C VAL A 50 7.97 3.90 6.65
N LEU A 51 7.95 5.11 7.23
CA LEU A 51 8.84 6.22 6.82
C LEU A 51 10.31 5.99 7.15
N ASN A 52 10.66 5.10 8.08
CA ASN A 52 12.05 4.84 8.42
C ASN A 52 12.82 4.19 7.25
N TYR A 53 12.12 3.47 6.37
CA TYR A 53 12.71 2.86 5.17
C TYR A 53 12.97 3.84 4.01
N SER A 54 12.40 5.06 4.03
CA SER A 54 12.69 6.07 3.01
C SER A 54 13.97 6.86 3.28
N LYS A 55 14.47 6.81 4.52
CA LYS A 55 15.59 7.63 5.02
C LYS A 55 16.94 6.91 5.04
N LEU A 56 16.98 5.59 4.81
CA LEU A 56 18.25 4.87 4.76
C LEU A 56 19.02 5.26 3.47
N PRO A 57 20.28 5.73 3.59
CA PRO A 57 21.13 5.98 2.43
C PRO A 57 21.40 4.66 1.66
N LYS A 58 21.76 4.82 0.37
CA LYS A 58 22.01 3.73 -0.58
C LYS A 58 23.05 2.74 -0.08
#